data_AF-A0A932V9I6-F1
#
_entry.id   AF-A0A932V9I6-F1
#
_cell.length_a   1.000
_cell.length_b   1.000
_cell.length_c   1.000
_cell.angle_alpha   90.00
_cell.angle_beta   90.00
_cell.angle_gamma   90.00
#
_symmetry.space_group_name_H-M   'P 1'
#
loop_
_entity.id
_entity.type
_entity.pdbx_description
1 polymer ?
#
loop_
_entity_poly.entity_id
_entity_poly.type
_entity_poly.pdbx_seq_one_letter_code
_entity_poly.pdbx_strand_id
1 'polypeptide(L)' 'MTLLEGVKELNFRYFNSQKNEFSDEWDSTKMDYIGKMPRAVEITMVVQDSNDEEGEPLRFSTVVLLEMAPGPNDF' A
#
# COMPACT_ATOMS: atom_id res chain seq x y z
N MET A 1 17.68 9.46 -10.32
CA MET A 1 16.34 9.48 -10.93
C MET A 1 15.35 9.58 -9.80
N THR A 2 14.56 10.65 -9.74
CA THR A 2 13.54 10.87 -8.71
C THR A 2 12.19 10.56 -9.31
N LEU A 3 11.37 9.75 -8.64
CA LEU A 3 10.04 9.36 -9.14
C LEU A 3 8.99 10.45 -8.88
N LEU A 4 9.06 11.10 -7.73
CA LEU A 4 8.17 12.18 -7.33
C LEU A 4 8.83 13.03 -6.24
N GLU A 5 8.68 14.34 -6.34
CA GLU A 5 9.18 15.31 -5.36
C GLU A 5 8.03 15.88 -4.53
N GLY A 6 8.34 16.52 -3.40
CA GLY A 6 7.33 17.17 -2.55
C GLY A 6 6.45 16.20 -1.76
N VAL A 7 6.76 14.90 -1.72
CA VAL A 7 6.02 13.93 -0.90
C VAL A 7 6.21 14.27 0.58
N LYS A 8 5.11 14.61 1.25
CA LYS A 8 5.05 14.88 2.69
C LYS A 8 4.74 13.62 3.48
N GLU A 9 3.85 12.78 2.95
CA GLU A 9 3.47 11.51 3.56
C GLU A 9 3.28 10.43 2.50
N LEU A 10 3.69 9.22 2.84
CA LEU A 10 3.46 8.01 2.06
C LEU A 10 3.11 6.87 3.02
N ASN A 11 1.89 6.37 2.92
CA ASN A 11 1.35 5.33 3.79
C ASN A 11 0.88 4.13 2.97
N PHE A 12 1.17 2.94 3.49
CA PHE A 12 0.75 1.68 2.91
C PHE A 12 -0.13 0.94 3.91
N ARG A 13 -1.23 0.36 3.43
CA ARG A 13 -2.04 -0.57 4.20
C ARG A 13 -2.28 -1.82 3.39
N TYR A 14 -2.26 -2.96 4.06
CA TYR A 14 -2.21 -4.28 3.45
C TYR A 14 -3.49 -5.04 3.73
N PHE A 15 -4.17 -5.49 2.68
CA PHE A 15 -5.45 -6.17 2.83
C PHE A 15 -5.25 -7.66 3.15
N ASN A 16 -5.80 -8.07 4.29
CA ASN A 16 -5.90 -9.45 4.72
C ASN A 16 -7.23 -10.06 4.29
N SER A 17 -7.20 -10.98 3.32
CA SER A 17 -8.40 -11.64 2.83
C SER A 17 -9.06 -12.61 3.84
N GLN A 18 -8.30 -13.13 4.80
CA GLN A 18 -8.82 -14.05 5.82
C GLN A 18 -9.60 -13.29 6.89
N LYS A 19 -9.13 -12.10 7.27
CA LYS A 19 -9.74 -11.24 8.28
C LYS A 19 -10.68 -10.17 7.69
N ASN A 20 -10.63 -9.98 6.37
CA ASN A 20 -11.38 -8.97 5.63
C ASN A 20 -11.10 -7.54 6.15
N GLU A 21 -9.83 -7.24 6.43
CA GLU A 21 -9.40 -5.96 7.02
C GLU A 21 -8.09 -5.47 6.41
N PHE A 22 -7.86 -4.15 6.48
CA PHE A 22 -6.57 -3.54 6.17
C PHE A 22 -5.76 -3.36 7.44
N SER A 23 -4.49 -3.73 7.39
CA SER A 23 -3.51 -3.52 8.47
C SER A 23 -2.36 -2.66 7.99
N ASP A 24 -1.78 -1.87 8.88
CA ASP A 24 -0.64 -1.01 8.57
C ASP A 24 0.68 -1.80 8.44
N GLU A 25 0.65 -3.08 8.85
CA GLU A 25 1.79 -4.00 8.75
C GLU A 25 1.40 -5.30 8.06
N TRP A 26 2.34 -5.86 7.28
CA TRP A 26 2.25 -7.21 6.75
C TRP A 26 3.55 -7.96 6.99
N ASP A 27 3.47 -9.04 7.75
CA ASP A 27 4.65 -9.85 8.12
C ASP A 27 4.55 -11.23 7.47
N SER A 28 5.27 -11.40 6.37
CA SER A 28 5.36 -12.65 5.61
C SER A 28 6.26 -13.72 6.27
N THR A 29 6.77 -13.46 7.49
CA THR A 29 7.53 -14.42 8.29
C THR A 29 6.70 -15.06 9.40
N LYS A 30 5.56 -14.46 9.76
CA LYS A 30 4.60 -15.05 10.71
C LYS A 30 3.97 -16.31 10.11
N MET A 31 3.75 -17.31 10.96
CA MET A 31 3.23 -18.62 10.53
C MET A 31 1.96 -18.53 9.67
N ASP A 32 1.04 -17.61 9.99
CA ASP A 32 -0.22 -17.46 9.26
C ASP A 32 -0.04 -16.95 7.80
N TYR A 33 1.05 -16.20 7.56
CA TYR A 33 1.35 -15.50 6.31
C TYR A 33 2.66 -15.93 5.66
N ILE A 34 3.26 -17.05 6.10
CA ILE A 34 4.56 -17.47 5.60
C ILE A 34 4.53 -17.65 4.07
N GLY A 35 5.37 -16.87 3.37
CA GLY A 35 5.42 -16.86 1.90
C GLY A 35 4.18 -16.29 1.20
N LYS A 36 3.25 -15.66 1.92
CA LYS A 36 2.03 -15.06 1.35
C LYS A 36 2.15 -13.55 1.21
N MET A 37 1.68 -13.05 0.07
CA MET A 37 1.50 -11.63 -0.18
C MET A 37 0.11 -11.18 0.32
N PRO A 38 -0.05 -9.90 0.70
CA PRO A 38 -1.37 -9.34 0.91
C PRO A 38 -2.17 -9.37 -0.39
N ARG A 39 -3.49 -9.46 -0.32
CA ARG A 39 -4.34 -9.54 -1.51
C ARG A 39 -4.44 -8.20 -2.25
N ALA A 40 -4.32 -7.11 -1.51
CA ALA A 40 -4.33 -5.75 -2.04
C ALA A 40 -3.44 -4.85 -1.18
N VAL A 41 -2.99 -3.75 -1.78
CA VAL A 41 -2.29 -2.67 -1.08
C VAL A 41 -3.05 -1.38 -1.31
N GLU A 42 -3.44 -0.72 -0.23
CA GLU A 42 -3.88 0.66 -0.24
C GLU A 42 -2.65 1.57 -0.11
N ILE A 43 -2.49 2.48 -1.06
CA ILE A 43 -1.40 3.46 -1.11
C ILE A 43 -2.05 4.83 -0.94
N THR A 44 -1.72 5.52 0.15
CA THR A 44 -2.10 6.90 0.38
C THR A 44 -0.86 7.78 0.32
N MET A 45 -0.94 8.89 -0.40
CA MET A 45 0.16 9.83 -0.54
C MET A 45 -0.34 11.27 -0.36
N VAL A 46 0.46 12.08 0.32
CA VAL A 46 0.25 13.52 0.48
C VAL A 46 1.45 14.24 -0.12
N VAL A 47 1.19 15.15 -1.05
CA VAL A 47 2.22 15.81 -1.87
C VAL A 47 1.98 17.32 -1.85
N GLN A 48 3.03 18.10 -1.59
CA GLN A 48 2.98 19.54 -1.78
C GLN A 48 3.00 19.87 -3.27
N ASP A 49 2.06 20.71 -3.74
CA ASP A 49 2.11 21.21 -5.11
C ASP A 49 3.34 22.10 -5.29
N SER A 50 4.20 21.76 -6.25
CA SER A 50 5.39 22.55 -6.56
C SER A 50 5.06 23.94 -7.10
N ASN A 51 3.84 24.14 -7.63
CA ASN A 51 3.39 25.44 -8.11
C ASN A 51 2.73 26.29 -7.01
N ASP A 52 2.46 25.70 -5.84
CA ASP A 52 1.81 26.35 -4.71
C ASP A 52 2.39 25.81 -3.38
N GLU A 53 3.60 26.26 -3.05
CA GLU A 53 4.34 25.79 -1.87
C GLU A 53 3.69 26.20 -0.53
N GLU A 54 2.84 27.24 -0.54
CA GLU A 54 2.10 27.72 0.63
C GLU A 54 0.66 27.16 0.69
N GLY A 55 0.22 26.48 -0.36
CA GLY A 55 -1.12 25.89 -0.49
C GLY A 55 -1.31 24.58 0.27
N GLU A 56 -2.57 24.15 0.35
CA GLU A 56 -2.95 22.87 0.95
C GLU A 56 -2.39 21.69 0.14
N PRO A 57 -1.81 20.67 0.80
CA PRO A 57 -1.21 19.55 0.08
C PRO A 57 -2.26 18.65 -0.56
N LEU A 58 -1.91 18.09 -1.72
CA LEU A 58 -2.75 17.18 -2.48
C LEU A 58 -2.70 15.77 -1.89
N ARG A 59 -3.87 15.15 -1.69
CA ARG A 59 -4.01 13.77 -1.20
C ARG A 59 -4.43 12.82 -2.31
N PHE A 60 -3.63 11.80 -2.56
CA PHE A 60 -3.90 10.72 -3.50
C PHE A 60 -4.12 9.41 -2.75
N SER A 61 -5.05 8.59 -3.22
CA SER A 61 -5.31 7.26 -2.67
C SER A 61 -5.65 6.29 -3.77
N THR A 62 -5.03 5.12 -3.77
CA THR A 62 -5.35 4.02 -4.69
C THR A 62 -5.30 2.68 -3.96
N VAL A 63 -6.12 1.73 -4.41
CA VAL A 63 -6.06 0.34 -3.96
C VAL A 63 -5.70 -0.52 -5.15
N VAL A 64 -4.59 -1.23 -5.04
CA VAL A 64 -4.08 -2.11 -6.10
C VAL A 64 -4.23 -3.55 -5.63
N LEU A 65 -4.95 -4.36 -6.43
CA LEU A 65 -5.00 -5.81 -6.24
C LEU A 65 -3.67 -6.43 -6.70
N LEU A 66 -3.12 -7.36 -5.92
CA LEU A 66 -1.90 -8.07 -6.28
C LEU A 66 -2.25 -9.41 -6.93
N GLU A 67 -2.16 -9.47 -8.27
CA GLU A 67 -2.60 -10.64 -9.06
C GLU A 67 -1.73 -11.91 -8.90
N MET A 68 -0.58 -11.83 -8.24
CA MET A 68 0.35 -12.97 -8.05
C MET A 68 0.58 -13.35 -6.57
N ALA A 69 -0.40 -13.11 -5.68
CA ALA A 69 -0.42 -13.84 -4.42
C ALA A 69 -0.80 -15.30 -4.74
N PRO A 70 0.08 -16.31 -4.51
CA PRO A 70 -0.21 -17.69 -4.88
C PRO A 70 -1.59 -18.10 -4.37
N GLY A 71 -2.39 -18.66 -5.26
CA GLY A 71 -3.74 -19.09 -4.94
C GLY A 71 -3.73 -20.28 -3.98
N PRO A 72 -4.85 -20.60 -3.32
CA PRO A 72 -4.98 -21.78 -2.47
C PRO A 72 -4.67 -23.13 -3.16
N ASN A 73 -4.53 -23.13 -4.50
CA ASN A 73 -4.41 -24.32 -5.34
C ASN A 73 -3.09 -24.40 -6.12
N ASP A 74 -2.07 -23.58 -5.80
CA ASP A 74 -0.78 -23.59 -6.51
C ASP A 74 0.29 -24.51 -5.86
N PHE A 75 -0.14 -25.58 -5.17
CA PHE A 75 0.70 -26.69 -4.70
C PHE A 75 0.04 -28.05 -4.96
#